data_AF-A0A2J8ND29-F1
#
_entry.id   AF-A0A2J8ND29-F1
#
_cell.length_a   1.000
_cell.length_b   1.000
_cell.length_c   1.000
_cell.angle_alpha   90.00
_cell.angle_beta   90.00
_cell.angle_gamma   90.00
#
_symmetry.space_group_name_H-M   'P 1'
#
loop_
_entity.id
_entity.type
_entity.pdbx_description
1 polymer ?
#
loop_
_entity_poly.entity_id
_entity_poly.type
_entity_poly.pdbx_seq_one_letter_code
_entity_poly.pdbx_strand_id
1 'polypeptide(L)' 'MVVCKGFVEDLDESFKENRNDDIWLVDFYAPWCGHCKKLEPIWNEVGLEMKSIGSPVKVGKMDATSYSN' A
#
# COMPACT_ATOMS: atom_id res chain seq x y z
N MET A 1 18.20 13.27 -10.10
CA MET A 1 16.73 13.11 -9.98
C MET A 1 16.50 11.73 -9.37
N VAL A 2 16.33 11.66 -8.05
CA VAL A 2 16.17 10.37 -7.36
C VAL A 2 14.70 9.98 -7.51
N VAL A 3 14.40 9.10 -8.45
CA VAL A 3 13.10 8.44 -8.49
C VAL A 3 13.15 7.36 -7.42
N CYS A 4 12.93 7.75 -6.17
CA CYS A 4 12.74 6.79 -5.09
C CYS A 4 11.52 5.94 -5.47
N LYS A 5 11.73 4.66 -5.80
CA LYS A 5 10.65 3.68 -5.90
C LYS A 5 9.76 3.83 -4.67
N GLY A 6 8.48 4.15 -4.89
CA GLY A 6 7.48 4.25 -3.83
C GLY A 6 7.50 2.99 -2.97
N PHE A 7 7.50 3.16 -1.66
CA PHE A 7 7.46 2.05 -0.70
C PHE A 7 6.00 1.72 -0.43
N VAL A 8 5.34 1.10 -1.41
CA VAL A 8 4.00 0.52 -1.27
C VAL A 8 4.15 -0.98 -1.45
N GLU A 9 3.94 -1.74 -0.38
CA GLU A 9 4.02 -3.20 -0.42
C GLU A 9 2.68 -3.79 -0.89
N ASP A 10 2.72 -4.71 -1.84
CA ASP A 10 1.56 -5.50 -2.21
C ASP A 10 1.29 -6.51 -1.09
N LEU A 11 0.15 -6.34 -0.42
CA LEU A 11 -0.27 -7.18 0.69
C LEU A 11 -1.12 -8.34 0.16
N ASP A 12 -0.46 -9.48 -0.04
CA ASP A 12 -1.09 -10.74 -0.42
C ASP A 12 -1.40 -11.62 0.81
N GLU A 13 -1.88 -12.84 0.60
CA GLU A 13 -2.24 -13.74 1.70
C GLU A 13 -1.07 -14.03 2.66
N SER A 14 0.16 -14.03 2.14
CA SER A 14 1.40 -14.21 2.90
C SER A 14 1.63 -13.10 3.93
N PHE A 15 1.03 -11.93 3.72
CA PHE A 15 1.13 -10.80 4.64
C PHE A 15 0.29 -11.01 5.91
N LYS A 16 -0.81 -11.78 5.85
CA LYS A 16 -1.69 -12.03 7.02
C LYS A 16 -0.97 -12.75 8.16
N GLU A 17 0.07 -13.51 7.87
CA GLU A 17 0.84 -14.26 8.88
C GLU A 17 1.95 -13.42 9.52
N ASN A 18 2.48 -12.41 8.82
CA ASN A 18 3.63 -11.60 9.27
C ASN A 18 3.26 -10.24 9.91
N ARG A 19 1.98 -9.95 10.10
CA ARG A 19 1.44 -8.67 10.62
C ARG A 19 1.70 -8.36 12.11
N ASN A 20 2.60 -9.08 12.77
CA ASN A 20 2.54 -9.28 14.23
C ASN A 20 2.90 -8.06 15.12
N ASP A 21 3.46 -6.95 14.60
CA ASP A 21 3.72 -5.77 15.47
C ASP A 21 3.81 -4.40 14.74
N ASP A 22 3.55 -4.35 13.43
CA ASP A 22 3.71 -3.14 12.63
C ASP A 22 2.38 -2.41 12.40
N ILE A 23 2.41 -1.08 12.30
CA ILE A 23 1.23 -0.27 11.93
C ILE A 23 1.19 -0.15 10.40
N TRP A 24 0.05 -0.53 9.80
CA TRP A 24 -0.11 -0.51 8.35
C TRP A 24 -1.23 0.42 7.88
N LEU A 25 -0.92 1.24 6.88
CA LEU A 25 -1.90 1.89 6.03
C LEU A 25 -2.11 1.03 4.79
N VAL A 26 -3.35 0.62 4.54
CA VAL A 26 -3.70 -0.30 3.45
C VAL A 26 -4.71 0.35 2.52
N ASP A 27 -4.37 0.45 1.24
CA ASP A 27 -5.33 0.79 0.18
C ASP A 27 -5.97 -0.48 -0.39
N PHE A 28 -7.28 -0.61 -0.18
CA PHE A 28 -8.08 -1.70 -0.72
C PHE A 28 -8.55 -1.30 -2.11
N TYR A 29 -7.82 -1.72 -3.13
CA TYR A 29 -8.11 -1.35 -4.51
C TYR A 29 -8.83 -2.45 -5.27
N ALA A 30 -9.45 -2.08 -6.39
CA ALA A 30 -9.94 -3.02 -7.38
C ALA A 30 -9.33 -2.68 -8.75
N PRO A 31 -8.90 -3.68 -9.54
CA PRO A 31 -8.23 -3.46 -10.83
C PRO A 31 -9.13 -2.75 -11.87
N TRP A 32 -10.45 -2.85 -11.72
CA TRP A 32 -11.44 -2.19 -12.56
C TRP A 32 -11.90 -0.83 -12.02
N CYS A 33 -11.53 -0.47 -10.78
CA CYS A 33 -11.96 0.79 -10.19
C CYS A 33 -11.14 1.97 -10.72
N GLY A 34 -11.78 2.82 -11.53
CA GLY A 34 -11.14 4.03 -12.08
C GLY A 34 -10.74 5.04 -11.01
N HIS A 35 -11.39 5.06 -9.85
CA HIS A 35 -11.02 5.95 -8.73
C HIS A 35 -9.74 5.48 -8.04
N CYS A 36 -9.56 4.17 -7.84
CA CYS A 36 -8.35 3.61 -7.25
C CYS A 36 -7.11 3.90 -8.12
N LYS A 37 -7.25 3.81 -9.45
CA LYS A 37 -6.16 4.14 -10.38
C LYS A 37 -5.69 5.59 -10.28
N LYS A 38 -6.59 6.51 -9.91
CA LYS A 38 -6.23 7.92 -9.66
C LYS A 38 -5.56 8.12 -8.30
N LEU A 39 -5.87 7.25 -7.32
CA LEU A 39 -5.30 7.29 -5.98
C LEU A 39 -3.89 6.67 -5.94
N GLU A 40 -3.59 5.69 -6.80
CA GLU A 40 -2.29 5.00 -6.88
C GLU A 40 -1.06 5.93 -6.84
N PRO A 41 -0.95 7.02 -7.64
CA PRO A 41 0.21 7.91 -7.56
C PRO A 41 0.31 8.63 -6.21
N ILE A 42 -0.81 9.07 -5.65
CA ILE A 42 -0.87 9.75 -4.34
C ILE A 42 -0.49 8.77 -3.23
N TRP A 43 -0.92 7.51 -3.33
CA TRP A 43 -0.60 6.48 -2.36
C TRP A 43 0.90 6.17 -2.31
N ASN A 44 1.56 6.19 -3.47
CA ASN A 44 3.01 6.08 -3.55
C ASN A 44 3.73 7.27 -2.89
N GLU A 45 3.22 8.48 -3.04
CA GLU A 45 3.75 9.67 -2.36
C GLU A 45 3.63 9.55 -0.84
N VAL A 46 2.49 9.10 -0.33
CA VAL A 46 2.28 8.85 1.11
C VAL A 46 3.29 7.81 1.63
N GLY A 47 3.52 6.72 0.91
CA GLY A 47 4.52 5.72 1.29
C GLY A 47 5.95 6.28 1.36
N LEU A 48 6.30 7.21 0.46
CA LEU A 48 7.59 7.90 0.48
C LEU A 48 7.70 8.87 1.64
N GLU A 49 6.67 9.67 1.90
CA GLU A 49 6.64 10.63 3.02
C GLU A 49 6.75 9.91 4.37
N MET A 50 5.96 8.87 4.59
CA MET A 50 5.97 8.08 5.82
C MET A 50 7.35 7.49 6.13
N LYS A 51 8.06 7.03 5.09
CA LYS A 51 9.45 6.57 5.20
C LYS A 51 10.43 7.71 5.46
N SER A 52 10.23 8.86 4.80
CA SER A 52 11.09 10.04 4.95
C SER A 52 11.02 10.63 6.36
N ILE A 53 9.87 10.57 7.02
CA ILE A 53 9.70 11.04 8.40
C ILE A 53 10.18 10.01 9.44
N GLY A 54 10.60 8.81 9.01
CA GLY A 54 11.03 7.73 9.90
C GLY A 54 9.88 7.15 10.75
N SER A 55 8.65 7.24 10.25
CA SER A 55 7.48 6.71 10.95
C SER A 55 7.52 5.17 10.98
N PRO A 56 7.07 4.52 12.06
CA PRO A 56 6.90 3.06 12.10
C PRO A 56 5.73 2.58 11.21
N VAL A 57 5.00 3.51 10.57
CA VAL A 57 3.86 3.19 9.71
C VAL A 57 4.32 2.74 8.34
N LYS A 58 3.93 1.53 7.96
CA LYS A 58 4.16 0.96 6.62
C LYS A 58 2.94 1.19 5.74
N VAL A 59 3.16 1.36 4.44
CA VAL A 59 2.10 1.60 3.47
C VAL A 59 2.05 0.41 2.51
N GLY A 60 0.86 -0.14 2.32
CA GLY A 60 0.62 -1.25 1.43
C GLY A 60 -0.67 -1.11 0.64
N LYS A 61 -0.86 -1.98 -0.33
CA LYS A 61 -2.07 -2.06 -1.15
C LYS A 61 -2.52 -3.50 -1.26
N MET A 62 -3.82 -3.74 -1.30
CA MET A 62 -4.38 -5.08 -1.49
C MET A 62 -5.54 -5.08 -2.47
N ASP A 63 -5.60 -6.13 -3.28
CA ASP A 63 -6.71 -6.35 -4.21
C ASP A 63 -7.93 -6.90 -3.46
N ALA A 64 -8.98 -6.08 -3.38
CA ALA A 64 -10.24 -6.45 -2.75
C ALA A 64 -11.10 -7.41 -3.61
N THR A 65 -10.81 -7.54 -4.91
CA THR A 65 -11.55 -8.42 -5.82
C THR A 65 -11.12 -9.87 -5.73
N SER A 66 -9.88 -10.13 -5.32
CA SER A 66 -9.37 -11.48 -5.05
C SER A 66 -10.07 -12.19 -3.89
N TYR A 67 -10.90 -11.48 -3.13
CA TYR A 67 -11.66 -12.00 -1.98
C TYR A 67 -13.18 -11.88 -2.10
N SER A 68 -13.70 -11.46 -3.27
CA SER A 68 -15.13 -11.53 -3.55
C SER A 68 -15.48 -12.95 -4.02
N ASN A 69 -16.25 -13.67 -3.20
CA ASN A 69 -16.74 -15.05 -3.40
C ASN A 69 -17.13 -15.39 -4.85
#